data_AF-A0A4Y9YDF3-F1
#
_entry.id   AF-A0A4Y9YDF3-F1
#
_cell.length_a   1.000
_cell.length_b   1.000
_cell.length_c   1.000
_cell.angle_alpha   90.00
_cell.angle_beta   90.00
_cell.angle_gamma   90.00
#
_symmetry.space_group_name_H-M   'P 1'
#
loop_
_entity.id
_entity.type
_entity.pdbx_description
1 polymer ?
#
loop_
_entity_poly.entity_id
_entity_poly.type
_entity_poly.pdbx_seq_one_letter_code
_entity_poly.pdbx_strand_id
1 'polypeptide(L)'
;GGVERWEDPDFRACFAKILEHEDAHGRVDVEAWREHDAYDVAPRLSAKQDLYDAPNQCTVFRPWQGWTALSSTGPHEGTLQVLPMLKPATAYIMLRPFFALRPDAPADSLAPDDWVLDLESTAFPGSVPRKAQELNAESHPHLCLEKTLVSIPRVEPGDQVYWHCDTVHAVEREHVGVNDSSVLYIPTIPLTEKNAWYLRDQRATFAQGLPPLDFPGGEGESQFVGRVGIENITDVTARRMFGLSPFEKPADASPGESNLIETANRILFES
;
A
#
# COMPACT_ATOMS: atom_id res chain seq x y z
N GLY A 1 6.22 -2.88 0.00
CA GLY A 1 7.30 -2.90 -0.99
C GLY A 1 7.97 -1.55 -1.02
N GLY A 2 9.29 -1.55 -0.89
CA GLY A 2 10.20 -0.46 -1.23
C GLY A 2 10.78 -0.73 -2.62
N VAL A 3 11.97 -1.35 -2.64
CA VAL A 3 12.73 -1.69 -3.87
C VAL A 3 12.02 -2.70 -4.77
N GLU A 4 11.08 -3.49 -4.24
CA GLU A 4 10.32 -4.49 -4.99
C GLU A 4 9.53 -3.89 -6.16
N ARG A 5 9.19 -2.59 -6.11
CA ARG A 5 8.54 -1.89 -7.25
C ARG A 5 9.36 -1.93 -8.53
N TRP A 6 10.69 -2.03 -8.41
CA TRP A 6 11.60 -2.14 -9.55
C TRP A 6 12.12 -3.55 -9.73
N GLU A 7 12.32 -4.30 -8.64
CA GLU A 7 12.97 -5.61 -8.69
C GLU A 7 12.01 -6.74 -9.11
N ASP A 8 10.83 -6.81 -8.49
CA ASP A 8 9.84 -7.85 -8.78
C ASP A 8 9.23 -7.61 -10.18
N PRO A 9 9.29 -8.57 -11.11
CA PRO A 9 8.75 -8.38 -12.46
C PRO A 9 7.25 -8.05 -12.49
N ASP A 10 6.46 -8.69 -11.63
CA ASP A 10 5.01 -8.49 -11.56
C ASP A 10 4.66 -7.13 -10.93
N PHE A 11 5.37 -6.72 -9.88
CA PHE A 11 5.18 -5.40 -9.29
C PHE A 11 5.68 -4.29 -10.22
N ARG A 12 6.81 -4.49 -10.90
CA ARG A 12 7.30 -3.55 -11.93
C ARG A 12 6.33 -3.40 -13.09
N ALA A 13 5.61 -4.47 -13.46
CA ALA A 13 4.59 -4.41 -14.51
C ALA A 13 3.44 -3.45 -14.17
N CYS A 14 3.17 -3.19 -12.87
CA CYS A 14 2.20 -2.16 -12.45
C CYS A 14 2.58 -0.76 -12.94
N PHE A 15 3.87 -0.52 -13.19
CA PHE A 15 4.42 0.78 -13.59
C PHE A 15 4.97 0.75 -15.03
N ALA A 16 4.62 -0.27 -15.82
CA ALA A 16 5.15 -0.45 -17.17
C ALA A 16 4.99 0.81 -18.04
N LYS A 17 3.81 1.46 -18.01
CA LYS A 17 3.55 2.71 -18.73
C LYS A 17 4.41 3.90 -18.31
N ILE A 18 4.89 3.92 -17.06
CA ILE A 18 5.82 4.96 -16.60
C ILE A 18 7.24 4.69 -17.11
N LEU A 19 7.63 3.42 -17.17
CA LEU A 19 8.97 2.97 -17.55
C LEU A 19 9.14 2.78 -19.07
N GLU A 20 8.03 2.83 -19.82
CA GLU A 20 8.00 2.80 -21.29
C GLU A 20 8.53 4.12 -21.86
N HIS A 21 9.44 4.04 -22.83
CA HIS A 21 10.05 5.20 -23.49
C HIS A 21 9.87 5.16 -25.01
N GLU A 22 9.17 4.15 -25.54
CA GLU A 22 8.89 3.97 -26.95
C GLU A 22 7.40 3.67 -27.15
N ASP A 23 6.82 4.15 -28.24
CA ASP A 23 5.46 3.81 -28.66
C ASP A 23 5.40 2.45 -29.39
N ALA A 24 4.19 2.01 -29.75
CA ALA A 24 3.97 0.76 -30.48
C ALA A 24 4.69 0.65 -31.84
N HIS A 25 5.28 1.73 -32.34
CA HIS A 25 6.04 1.81 -33.59
C HIS A 25 7.55 2.01 -33.36
N GLY A 26 8.02 1.93 -32.11
CA GLY A 26 9.43 2.12 -31.74
C GLY A 26 9.90 3.57 -31.77
N ARG A 27 8.97 4.54 -31.69
CA ARG A 27 9.32 5.97 -31.62
C ARG A 27 9.40 6.40 -30.17
N VAL A 28 10.36 7.26 -29.83
CA VAL A 28 10.49 7.80 -28.47
C VAL A 28 9.19 8.46 -28.01
N ASP A 29 8.65 7.99 -26.89
CA ASP A 29 7.48 8.55 -26.20
C ASP A 29 7.84 8.85 -24.75
N VAL A 30 8.14 10.13 -24.47
CA VAL A 30 8.49 10.60 -23.13
C VAL A 30 7.26 10.95 -22.27
N GLU A 31 6.05 10.82 -22.82
CA GLU A 31 4.80 11.17 -22.15
C GLU A 31 3.92 9.93 -21.84
N ALA A 32 4.39 8.71 -22.14
CA ALA A 32 3.71 7.45 -21.86
C ALA A 32 3.25 7.32 -20.39
N TRP A 33 3.99 7.92 -19.45
CA TRP A 33 3.64 7.96 -18.03
C TRP A 33 2.26 8.59 -17.77
N ARG A 34 1.76 9.46 -18.66
CA ARG A 34 0.41 10.06 -18.56
C ARG A 34 -0.69 9.02 -18.75
N GLU A 35 -0.43 7.98 -19.52
CA GLU A 35 -1.33 6.85 -19.77
C GLU A 35 -1.36 5.85 -18.61
N HIS A 36 -0.45 5.96 -17.65
CA HIS A 36 -0.45 5.11 -16.47
C HIS A 36 -1.80 5.17 -15.75
N ASP A 37 -2.42 4.00 -15.60
CA ASP A 37 -3.62 3.82 -14.80
C ASP A 37 -3.23 3.20 -13.44
N ALA A 38 -3.30 4.00 -12.38
CA ALA A 38 -3.00 3.55 -11.03
C ALA A 38 -4.01 2.50 -10.53
N TYR A 39 -5.21 2.46 -11.13
CA TYR A 39 -6.32 1.58 -10.77
C TYR A 39 -6.34 0.27 -11.55
N ASP A 40 -5.42 0.06 -12.50
CA ASP A 40 -5.23 -1.26 -13.09
C ASP A 40 -4.65 -2.21 -12.03
N VAL A 41 -5.49 -3.15 -11.61
CA VAL A 41 -5.15 -4.13 -10.57
C VAL A 41 -4.51 -5.39 -11.13
N ALA A 42 -4.61 -5.65 -12.44
CA ALA A 42 -4.19 -6.92 -13.03
C ALA A 42 -2.76 -7.33 -12.67
N PRO A 43 -1.72 -6.48 -12.87
CA PRO A 43 -0.35 -6.82 -12.48
C PRO A 43 -0.15 -6.86 -10.96
N ARG A 44 -1.01 -6.19 -10.18
CA ARG A 44 -0.91 -6.18 -8.70
C ARG A 44 -1.30 -7.51 -8.08
N LEU A 45 -2.08 -8.34 -8.78
CA LEU A 45 -2.53 -9.64 -8.28
C LEU A 45 -1.38 -10.65 -8.12
N SER A 46 -0.38 -10.59 -9.01
CA SER A 46 0.82 -11.43 -8.95
C SER A 46 2.01 -10.75 -8.24
N ALA A 47 1.96 -9.43 -8.03
CA ALA A 47 3.04 -8.65 -7.43
C ALA A 47 3.52 -9.19 -6.07
N LYS A 48 4.83 -9.38 -5.95
CA LYS A 48 5.50 -9.69 -4.68
C LYS A 48 5.98 -8.39 -4.05
N GLN A 49 5.35 -8.05 -2.93
CA GLN A 49 5.61 -6.80 -2.21
C GLN A 49 6.69 -6.94 -1.14
N ASP A 50 7.16 -8.17 -0.91
CA ASP A 50 8.26 -8.53 -0.03
C ASP A 50 9.08 -9.62 -0.73
N LEU A 51 10.31 -9.28 -1.10
CA LEU A 51 11.28 -10.25 -1.64
C LEU A 51 12.32 -10.68 -0.59
N TYR A 52 12.30 -10.06 0.59
CA TYR A 52 13.41 -10.10 1.55
C TYR A 52 12.99 -10.48 2.98
N ASP A 53 11.80 -11.02 3.14
CA ASP A 53 11.20 -11.39 4.43
C ASP A 53 11.38 -10.26 5.47
N ALA A 54 10.87 -9.10 5.08
CA ALA A 54 10.99 -7.87 5.84
C ALA A 54 10.09 -7.92 7.08
N PRO A 55 10.58 -7.53 8.27
CA PRO A 55 9.72 -7.45 9.45
C PRO A 55 8.63 -6.39 9.24
N ASN A 56 7.41 -6.64 9.71
CA ASN A 56 6.27 -5.73 9.62
C ASN A 56 5.81 -5.40 8.18
N GLN A 57 6.13 -6.26 7.23
CA GLN A 57 5.78 -6.06 5.84
C GLN A 57 4.41 -6.67 5.55
N CYS A 58 3.55 -5.88 4.92
CA CYS A 58 2.23 -6.32 4.51
C CYS A 58 2.33 -7.37 3.40
N THR A 59 1.75 -8.55 3.62
CA THR A 59 1.73 -9.67 2.67
C THR A 59 0.43 -9.78 1.89
N VAL A 60 -0.60 -8.99 2.22
CA VAL A 60 -1.86 -8.91 1.47
C VAL A 60 -1.89 -7.79 0.44
N PHE A 61 -2.61 -7.99 -0.66
CA PHE A 61 -2.95 -6.92 -1.59
C PHE A 61 -4.07 -6.05 -1.00
N ARG A 62 -3.77 -4.76 -0.82
CA ARG A 62 -4.71 -3.73 -0.33
C ARG A 62 -4.73 -2.58 -1.33
N PRO A 63 -5.78 -2.43 -2.16
CA PRO A 63 -5.87 -1.31 -3.09
C PRO A 63 -6.02 0.04 -2.37
N TRP A 64 -6.69 0.03 -1.22
CA TRP A 64 -6.82 1.19 -0.34
C TRP A 64 -6.39 0.84 1.07
N GLN A 65 -5.48 1.65 1.60
CA GLN A 65 -5.29 1.75 3.04
C GLN A 65 -6.41 2.61 3.62
N GLY A 66 -6.68 2.44 4.91
CA GLY A 66 -7.72 3.23 5.56
C GLY A 66 -7.80 2.99 7.05
N TRP A 67 -8.50 3.90 7.71
CA TRP A 67 -8.81 3.81 9.12
C TRP A 67 -10.14 4.49 9.45
N THR A 68 -10.71 4.10 10.57
CA THR A 68 -11.91 4.70 11.18
C THR A 68 -11.50 5.56 12.37
N ALA A 69 -11.98 6.81 12.43
CA ALA A 69 -11.73 7.74 13.52
C ALA A 69 -12.39 7.25 14.82
N LEU A 70 -11.65 7.32 15.93
CA LEU A 70 -12.16 7.09 17.29
C LEU A 70 -12.20 8.39 18.11
N SER A 71 -11.58 9.46 17.61
CA SER A 71 -11.51 10.79 18.22
C SER A 71 -11.80 11.88 17.18
N SER A 72 -12.11 13.09 17.67
CA SER A 72 -12.14 14.28 16.83
C SER A 72 -10.72 14.79 16.62
N THR A 73 -10.25 14.83 15.37
CA THR A 73 -8.88 15.22 15.02
C THR A 73 -8.88 15.99 13.70
N GLY A 74 -8.17 17.12 13.63
CA GLY A 74 -7.94 17.89 12.41
C GLY A 74 -6.48 18.27 12.17
N PRO A 75 -6.22 19.21 11.25
CA PRO A 75 -4.88 19.72 10.98
C PRO A 75 -4.19 20.26 12.24
N HIS A 76 -2.90 19.96 12.39
CA HIS A 76 -2.04 20.23 13.56
C HIS A 76 -2.36 19.41 14.82
N GLU A 77 -3.28 18.45 14.74
CA GLU A 77 -3.65 17.56 15.84
C GLU A 77 -3.09 16.15 15.60
N GLY A 78 -1.93 16.02 14.97
CA GLY A 78 -1.28 14.71 14.77
C GLY A 78 -2.06 13.82 13.79
N THR A 79 -2.66 14.42 12.76
CA THR A 79 -3.50 13.69 11.79
C THR A 79 -2.69 13.17 10.58
N LEU A 80 -3.36 12.45 9.68
CA LEU A 80 -2.80 12.00 8.41
C LEU A 80 -2.51 13.17 7.48
N GLN A 81 -1.36 13.15 6.83
CA GLN A 81 -1.05 13.97 5.66
C GLN A 81 -0.94 13.10 4.42
N VAL A 82 -1.42 13.60 3.28
CA VAL A 82 -1.33 12.94 1.99
C VAL A 82 -0.72 13.87 0.96
N LEU A 83 -0.07 13.29 -0.06
CA LEU A 83 0.29 14.00 -1.29
C LEU A 83 -0.83 13.77 -2.31
N PRO A 84 -1.72 14.74 -2.59
CA PRO A 84 -2.92 14.54 -3.40
C PRO A 84 -2.61 14.60 -4.90
N MET A 85 -1.51 13.96 -5.31
CA MET A 85 -0.95 14.00 -6.67
C MET A 85 -0.52 12.60 -7.10
N LEU A 86 -1.43 11.63 -7.01
CA LEU A 86 -1.15 10.19 -7.18
C LEU A 86 -0.30 9.89 -8.42
N LYS A 87 -0.81 10.18 -9.62
CA LYS A 87 -0.12 9.86 -10.88
C LYS A 87 1.26 10.52 -11.03
N PRO A 88 1.41 11.86 -10.94
CA PRO A 88 2.73 12.48 -11.12
C PRO A 88 3.70 12.14 -9.99
N ALA A 89 3.25 11.92 -8.75
CA ALA A 89 4.12 11.47 -7.67
C ALA A 89 4.62 10.05 -7.91
N THR A 90 3.73 9.12 -8.30
CA THR A 90 4.12 7.74 -8.66
C THR A 90 5.10 7.74 -9.83
N ALA A 91 4.84 8.53 -10.88
CA ALA A 91 5.74 8.65 -12.02
C ALA A 91 7.13 9.18 -11.60
N TYR A 92 7.15 10.26 -10.81
CA TYR A 92 8.38 10.83 -10.29
C TYR A 92 9.18 9.81 -9.46
N ILE A 93 8.53 9.11 -8.52
CA ILE A 93 9.18 8.10 -7.68
C ILE A 93 9.77 6.99 -8.54
N MET A 94 8.99 6.41 -9.45
CA MET A 94 9.44 5.30 -10.29
C MET A 94 10.59 5.67 -11.23
N LEU A 95 10.61 6.91 -11.73
CA LEU A 95 11.68 7.41 -12.59
C LEU A 95 12.90 7.92 -11.81
N ARG A 96 12.74 8.31 -10.54
CA ARG A 96 13.79 8.95 -9.73
C ARG A 96 15.15 8.24 -9.75
N PRO A 97 15.25 6.90 -9.66
CA PRO A 97 16.54 6.18 -9.69
C PRO A 97 17.34 6.40 -10.97
N PHE A 98 16.68 6.71 -12.09
CA PHE A 98 17.32 6.84 -13.39
C PHE A 98 17.82 8.26 -13.69
N PHE A 99 17.72 9.19 -12.73
CA PHE A 99 18.16 10.57 -12.92
C PHE A 99 19.16 10.99 -11.85
N ALA A 100 20.34 11.43 -12.26
CA ALA A 100 21.36 11.98 -11.39
C ALA A 100 21.55 13.47 -11.67
N LEU A 101 21.92 14.21 -10.63
CA LEU A 101 22.33 15.60 -10.77
C LEU A 101 23.69 15.64 -11.50
N ARG A 102 23.84 16.56 -12.47
CA ARG A 102 25.12 16.76 -13.16
C ARG A 102 26.22 17.15 -12.15
N PRO A 103 27.47 16.70 -12.32
CA PRO A 103 28.55 17.04 -11.39
C PRO A 103 28.84 18.54 -11.25
N ASP A 104 28.51 19.33 -12.27
CA ASP A 104 28.68 20.78 -12.32
C ASP A 104 27.44 21.58 -11.90
N ALA A 105 26.32 20.91 -11.61
CA ALA A 105 25.09 21.58 -11.18
C ALA A 105 25.11 21.90 -9.67
N PRO A 106 24.34 22.91 -9.22
CA PRO A 106 24.14 23.18 -7.80
C PRO A 106 23.52 21.97 -7.10
N ALA A 107 24.04 21.62 -5.91
CA ALA A 107 23.62 20.43 -5.14
C ALA A 107 22.12 20.37 -4.83
N ASP A 108 21.44 21.51 -4.80
CA ASP A 108 20.03 21.68 -4.52
C ASP A 108 19.19 22.03 -5.77
N SER A 109 19.76 21.87 -6.99
CA SER A 109 19.06 22.25 -8.21
C SER A 109 17.86 21.35 -8.50
N LEU A 110 16.74 22.01 -8.82
CA LEU A 110 15.51 21.40 -9.32
C LEU A 110 15.28 21.70 -10.81
N ALA A 111 16.24 22.34 -11.48
CA ALA A 111 16.12 22.71 -12.88
C ALA A 111 16.27 21.45 -13.75
N PRO A 112 15.34 21.16 -14.68
CA PRO A 112 15.40 19.94 -15.49
C PRO A 112 16.74 19.74 -16.22
N ASP A 113 17.36 20.81 -16.71
CA ASP A 113 18.63 20.77 -17.46
C ASP A 113 19.85 20.38 -16.58
N ASP A 114 19.69 20.39 -15.25
CA ASP A 114 20.70 19.97 -14.30
C ASP A 114 20.66 18.47 -13.98
N TRP A 115 19.67 17.75 -14.52
CA TRP A 115 19.49 16.32 -14.31
C TRP A 115 19.73 15.55 -15.60
N VAL A 116 20.50 14.46 -15.49
CA VAL A 116 20.85 13.59 -16.62
C VAL A 116 20.48 12.16 -16.31
N LEU A 117 20.26 11.36 -17.35
CA LEU A 117 19.99 9.95 -17.22
C LEU A 117 21.19 9.22 -16.61
N ASP A 118 20.94 8.41 -15.59
CA ASP A 118 21.89 7.53 -14.93
C ASP A 118 21.35 6.09 -14.97
N LEU A 119 21.93 5.29 -15.86
CA LEU A 119 21.58 3.86 -16.01
C LEU A 119 22.65 2.93 -15.44
N GLU A 120 23.77 3.48 -14.96
CA GLU A 120 24.93 2.72 -14.52
C GLU A 120 24.97 2.57 -13.00
N SER A 121 24.43 3.56 -12.29
CA SER A 121 24.33 3.52 -10.84
C SER A 121 23.36 2.45 -10.35
N THR A 122 23.66 1.90 -9.18
CA THR A 122 22.78 0.99 -8.42
C THR A 122 22.01 1.73 -7.33
N ALA A 123 21.94 3.07 -7.39
CA ALA A 123 21.24 3.89 -6.41
C ALA A 123 19.73 3.87 -6.65
N PHE A 124 18.98 3.42 -5.65
CA PHE A 124 17.52 3.57 -5.58
C PHE A 124 17.16 4.46 -4.39
N PRO A 125 17.04 5.78 -4.58
CA PRO A 125 16.85 6.74 -3.48
C PRO A 125 15.65 6.37 -2.59
N GLY A 126 15.89 6.21 -1.29
CA GLY A 126 14.84 5.88 -0.32
C GLY A 126 14.30 4.44 -0.40
N SER A 127 14.86 3.59 -1.24
CA SER A 127 14.42 2.20 -1.45
C SER A 127 15.45 1.21 -0.90
N VAL A 128 15.51 1.08 0.43
CA VAL A 128 16.42 0.12 1.07
C VAL A 128 15.74 -1.25 1.17
N PRO A 129 16.39 -2.37 0.79
CA PRO A 129 15.84 -3.71 1.00
C PRO A 129 15.39 -3.92 2.44
N ARG A 130 14.25 -4.59 2.61
CA ARG A 130 13.58 -4.82 3.90
C ARG A 130 12.99 -3.57 4.57
N LYS A 131 12.89 -2.45 3.87
CA LYS A 131 12.21 -1.23 4.34
C LYS A 131 11.12 -0.80 3.35
N ALA A 132 10.14 -0.08 3.88
CA ALA A 132 9.22 0.68 3.05
C ALA A 132 9.95 1.75 2.24
N GLN A 133 9.31 2.23 1.17
CA GLN A 133 9.82 3.38 0.42
C GLN A 133 9.79 4.62 1.31
N GLU A 134 10.95 5.23 1.51
CA GLU A 134 11.09 6.50 2.22
C GLU A 134 11.25 7.64 1.21
N LEU A 135 10.59 8.76 1.46
CA LEU A 135 10.68 9.97 0.65
C LEU A 135 11.04 11.14 1.57
N ASN A 136 12.06 11.90 1.20
CA ASN A 136 12.50 13.08 1.95
C ASN A 136 13.07 14.13 0.99
N ALA A 137 13.43 15.30 1.51
CA ALA A 137 13.92 16.42 0.70
C ALA A 137 15.23 16.13 -0.03
N GLU A 138 16.06 15.19 0.45
CA GLU A 138 17.32 14.82 -0.21
C GLU A 138 17.08 13.81 -1.34
N SER A 139 16.32 12.76 -1.06
CA SER A 139 16.04 11.70 -2.02
C SER A 139 15.05 12.12 -3.11
N HIS A 140 14.05 12.94 -2.77
CA HIS A 140 12.91 13.30 -3.64
C HIS A 140 12.61 14.81 -3.61
N PRO A 141 13.60 15.67 -3.91
CA PRO A 141 13.50 17.11 -3.68
C PRO A 141 12.35 17.78 -4.46
N HIS A 142 12.03 17.31 -5.67
CA HIS A 142 11.00 17.90 -6.52
C HIS A 142 9.58 17.68 -5.97
N LEU A 143 9.38 16.69 -5.09
CA LEU A 143 8.10 16.54 -4.42
C LEU A 143 7.81 17.70 -3.47
N CYS A 144 8.83 18.43 -2.99
CA CYS A 144 8.68 19.54 -2.06
C CYS A 144 7.75 19.20 -0.89
N LEU A 145 7.97 18.04 -0.24
CA LEU A 145 7.01 17.42 0.68
C LEU A 145 6.52 18.35 1.79
N GLU A 146 7.36 19.26 2.29
CA GLU A 146 6.99 20.27 3.29
C GLU A 146 5.87 21.23 2.83
N LYS A 147 5.72 21.42 1.51
CA LYS A 147 4.72 22.31 0.90
C LYS A 147 3.55 21.56 0.26
N THR A 148 3.75 20.30 -0.10
CA THR A 148 2.80 19.53 -0.93
C THR A 148 2.08 18.44 -0.16
N LEU A 149 2.61 18.00 0.98
CA LEU A 149 1.83 17.21 1.93
C LEU A 149 0.76 18.09 2.55
N VAL A 150 -0.49 17.65 2.44
CA VAL A 150 -1.63 18.33 3.02
C VAL A 150 -2.26 17.45 4.08
N SER A 151 -2.57 18.04 5.23
CA SER A 151 -3.32 17.36 6.28
C SER A 151 -4.74 17.09 5.81
N ILE A 152 -5.29 15.94 6.17
CA ILE A 152 -6.68 15.63 5.89
C ILE A 152 -7.62 16.63 6.63
N PRO A 153 -8.88 16.78 6.16
CA PRO A 153 -9.87 17.55 6.89
C PRO A 153 -10.09 17.01 8.31
N ARG A 154 -10.72 17.82 9.16
CA ARG A 154 -11.16 17.35 10.47
C ARG A 154 -12.08 16.14 10.31
N VAL A 155 -11.81 15.11 11.10
CA VAL A 155 -12.62 13.91 11.24
C VAL A 155 -13.27 13.87 12.62
N GLU A 156 -14.42 13.23 12.70
CA GLU A 156 -15.15 12.94 13.93
C GLU A 156 -15.25 11.43 14.15
N PRO A 157 -15.47 10.95 15.39
CA PRO A 157 -15.61 9.51 15.65
C PRO A 157 -16.63 8.84 14.72
N GLY A 158 -16.20 7.78 14.03
CA GLY A 158 -16.98 7.07 13.02
C GLY A 158 -16.68 7.44 11.57
N ASP A 159 -16.05 8.59 11.31
CA ASP A 159 -15.55 8.95 9.98
C ASP A 159 -14.49 7.96 9.51
N GLN A 160 -14.43 7.71 8.20
CA GLN A 160 -13.47 6.80 7.59
C GLN A 160 -12.67 7.52 6.51
N VAL A 161 -11.35 7.33 6.55
CA VAL A 161 -10.42 7.94 5.58
C VAL A 161 -9.73 6.82 4.82
N TYR A 162 -9.75 6.92 3.49
CA TYR A 162 -9.12 5.96 2.58
C TYR A 162 -8.19 6.65 1.60
N TRP A 163 -7.05 6.03 1.33
CA TRP A 163 -6.09 6.49 0.32
C TRP A 163 -5.54 5.31 -0.49
N HIS A 164 -5.24 5.58 -1.75
CA HIS A 164 -4.76 4.58 -2.69
C HIS A 164 -3.42 4.00 -2.22
N CYS A 165 -3.15 2.73 -2.52
CA CYS A 165 -1.96 2.02 -2.04
C CYS A 165 -0.61 2.63 -2.47
N ASP A 166 -0.61 3.42 -3.54
CA ASP A 166 0.55 4.19 -4.02
C ASP A 166 0.53 5.67 -3.58
N THR A 167 -0.50 6.13 -2.87
CA THR A 167 -0.53 7.52 -2.37
C THR A 167 0.55 7.70 -1.31
N VAL A 168 1.44 8.67 -1.55
CA VAL A 168 2.40 9.15 -0.55
C VAL A 168 1.62 9.76 0.61
N HIS A 169 1.97 9.35 1.82
CA HIS A 169 1.33 9.81 3.05
C HIS A 169 2.34 9.86 4.19
N ALA A 170 2.03 10.65 5.20
CA ALA A 170 2.78 10.81 6.43
C ALA A 170 1.81 11.06 7.60
N VAL A 171 2.30 10.98 8.83
CA VAL A 171 1.58 11.53 9.99
C VAL A 171 2.23 12.87 10.31
N GLU A 172 1.42 13.87 10.71
CA GLU A 172 1.96 15.15 11.16
C GLU A 172 3.03 14.95 12.24
N ARG A 173 4.12 15.71 12.12
CA ARG A 173 5.27 15.59 13.03
C ARG A 173 4.94 16.00 14.47
N GLU A 174 3.98 16.89 14.64
CA GLU A 174 3.57 17.44 15.92
C GLU A 174 2.06 17.27 16.13
N HIS A 175 1.67 17.05 17.38
CA HIS A 175 0.29 17.10 17.85
C HIS A 175 0.20 18.23 18.87
N VAL A 176 -0.40 19.36 18.47
CA VAL A 176 -0.65 20.51 19.38
C VAL A 176 -2.11 20.58 19.84
N GLY A 177 -2.89 19.54 19.55
CA GLY A 177 -4.24 19.34 20.05
C GLY A 177 -4.28 19.06 21.56
N VAL A 178 -5.50 19.08 22.11
CA VAL A 178 -5.75 18.86 23.56
C VAL A 178 -6.34 17.48 23.86
N ASN A 179 -6.67 16.71 22.82
CA ASN A 179 -7.29 15.39 22.91
C ASN A 179 -6.44 14.37 22.16
N ASP A 180 -6.57 13.09 22.52
CA ASP A 180 -5.90 12.01 21.80
C ASP A 180 -6.30 11.98 20.31
N SER A 181 -5.34 11.61 19.45
CA SER A 181 -5.58 11.26 18.05
C SER A 181 -5.60 9.73 17.92
N SER A 182 -6.79 9.15 17.89
CA SER A 182 -7.00 7.70 17.93
C SER A 182 -7.79 7.21 16.71
N VAL A 183 -7.29 6.14 16.09
CA VAL A 183 -7.88 5.53 14.89
C VAL A 183 -7.82 4.00 14.97
N LEU A 184 -8.73 3.33 14.26
CA LEU A 184 -8.69 1.89 14.02
C LEU A 184 -8.38 1.62 12.55
N TYR A 185 -7.23 0.99 12.25
CA TYR A 185 -6.84 0.68 10.87
C TYR A 185 -7.72 -0.43 10.29
N ILE A 186 -8.49 -0.09 9.26
CA ILE A 186 -9.38 -0.99 8.52
C ILE A 186 -9.19 -0.68 7.03
N PRO A 187 -8.29 -1.40 6.33
CA PRO A 187 -8.09 -1.21 4.90
C PRO A 187 -9.20 -1.88 4.08
N THR A 188 -9.20 -1.62 2.78
CA THR A 188 -9.97 -2.45 1.83
C THR A 188 -9.11 -3.63 1.40
N ILE A 189 -9.66 -4.84 1.48
CA ILE A 189 -8.97 -6.07 1.09
C ILE A 189 -9.92 -6.89 0.20
N PRO A 190 -9.79 -6.83 -1.14
CA PRO A 190 -10.61 -7.64 -2.02
C PRO A 190 -10.24 -9.12 -1.89
N LEU A 191 -11.19 -10.00 -2.19
CA LEU A 191 -10.88 -11.41 -2.33
C LEU A 191 -9.93 -11.59 -3.52
N THR A 192 -8.79 -12.21 -3.26
CA THR A 192 -7.80 -12.66 -4.25
C THR A 192 -7.23 -13.99 -3.75
N GLU A 193 -6.59 -14.78 -4.61
CA GLU A 193 -5.97 -16.03 -4.15
C GLU A 193 -4.92 -15.78 -3.05
N LYS A 194 -4.07 -14.76 -3.25
CA LYS A 194 -3.07 -14.31 -2.27
C LYS A 194 -3.70 -13.90 -0.94
N ASN A 195 -4.78 -13.12 -0.97
CA ASN A 195 -5.47 -12.69 0.24
C ASN A 195 -6.23 -13.84 0.92
N ALA A 196 -6.70 -14.85 0.18
CA ALA A 196 -7.35 -16.04 0.72
C ALA A 196 -6.37 -16.90 1.54
N TRP A 197 -5.13 -17.07 1.06
CA TRP A 197 -4.07 -17.73 1.84
C TRP A 197 -3.80 -16.99 3.16
N TYR A 198 -3.67 -15.66 3.11
CA TYR A 198 -3.49 -14.88 4.34
C TYR A 198 -4.68 -14.99 5.28
N LEU A 199 -5.92 -14.94 4.76
CA LEU A 199 -7.13 -15.07 5.56
C LEU A 199 -7.22 -16.42 6.28
N ARG A 200 -6.79 -17.51 5.63
CA ARG A 200 -6.69 -18.84 6.27
C ARG A 200 -5.81 -18.79 7.52
N ASP A 201 -4.65 -18.18 7.40
CA ASP A 201 -3.65 -18.13 8.48
C ASP A 201 -4.03 -17.09 9.56
N GLN A 202 -4.58 -15.96 9.15
CA GLN A 202 -5.15 -14.95 10.04
C GLN A 202 -6.29 -15.53 10.89
N ARG A 203 -7.17 -16.35 10.30
CA ARG A 203 -8.23 -17.05 11.04
C ARG A 203 -7.65 -17.95 12.14
N ALA A 204 -6.56 -18.65 11.85
CA ALA A 204 -5.92 -19.54 12.82
C ALA A 204 -5.28 -18.78 14.00
N THR A 205 -4.63 -17.65 13.72
CA THR A 205 -4.06 -16.76 14.76
C THR A 205 -5.16 -16.04 15.56
N PHE A 206 -6.22 -15.57 14.89
CA PHE A 206 -7.38 -14.96 15.54
C PHE A 206 -8.08 -15.92 16.52
N ALA A 207 -8.28 -17.19 16.15
CA ALA A 207 -8.87 -18.18 17.06
C ALA A 207 -8.06 -18.32 18.36
N GLN A 208 -6.73 -18.28 18.26
CA GLN A 208 -5.80 -18.42 19.37
C GLN A 208 -5.52 -17.11 20.13
N GLY A 209 -5.91 -15.96 19.59
CA GLY A 209 -5.57 -14.64 20.15
C GLY A 209 -4.11 -14.25 19.95
N LEU A 210 -3.46 -14.84 18.95
CA LEU A 210 -2.08 -14.53 18.58
C LEU A 210 -2.05 -13.35 17.60
N PRO A 211 -0.95 -12.58 17.56
CA PRO A 211 -0.76 -11.55 16.55
C PRO A 211 -0.87 -12.14 15.12
N PRO A 212 -1.45 -11.42 14.15
CA PRO A 212 -1.44 -11.85 12.75
C PRO A 212 0.00 -11.93 12.20
N LEU A 213 0.20 -12.73 11.15
CA LEU A 213 1.52 -13.10 10.63
C LEU A 213 2.43 -11.93 10.20
N ASP A 214 1.84 -10.80 9.81
CA ASP A 214 2.58 -9.62 9.36
C ASP A 214 3.08 -8.76 10.53
N PHE A 215 2.68 -9.06 11.77
CA PHE A 215 3.07 -8.31 12.97
C PHE A 215 4.12 -9.08 13.79
N PRO A 216 4.84 -8.40 14.69
CA PRO A 216 5.76 -9.09 15.59
C PRO A 216 5.02 -10.17 16.39
N GLY A 217 5.58 -11.38 16.40
CA GLY A 217 4.99 -12.51 17.11
C GLY A 217 5.00 -12.35 18.63
N GLY A 218 4.38 -13.30 19.33
CA GLY A 218 4.27 -13.31 20.79
C GLY A 218 2.93 -13.92 21.22
N GLU A 219 2.60 -13.79 22.50
CA GLU A 219 1.34 -14.31 23.05
C GLU A 219 0.12 -13.46 22.67
N GLY A 220 0.35 -12.26 22.11
CA GLY A 220 -0.71 -11.35 21.67
C GLY A 220 -1.71 -11.05 22.77
N GLU A 221 -2.98 -11.25 22.45
CA GLU A 221 -4.11 -11.05 23.36
C GLU A 221 -4.63 -12.39 23.91
N SER A 222 -3.91 -13.50 23.72
CA SER A 222 -4.40 -14.85 24.03
C SER A 222 -4.87 -15.05 25.48
N GLN A 223 -4.32 -14.28 26.43
CA GLN A 223 -4.66 -14.31 27.86
C GLN A 223 -5.60 -13.17 28.29
N PHE A 224 -6.04 -12.31 27.38
CA PHE A 224 -6.83 -11.13 27.74
C PHE A 224 -8.28 -11.49 28.07
N VAL A 225 -8.78 -10.92 29.16
CA VAL A 225 -10.19 -11.02 29.55
C VAL A 225 -11.01 -10.09 28.64
N GLY A 226 -12.12 -10.61 28.08
CA GLY A 226 -13.01 -9.83 27.22
C GLY A 226 -12.57 -9.76 25.75
N ARG A 227 -11.55 -10.52 25.34
CA ARG A 227 -11.16 -10.68 23.94
C ARG A 227 -12.33 -11.20 23.11
N VAL A 228 -12.51 -10.64 21.92
CA VAL A 228 -13.46 -11.14 20.92
C VAL A 228 -12.90 -12.41 20.27
N GLY A 229 -13.65 -13.51 20.38
CA GLY A 229 -13.35 -14.80 19.75
C GLY A 229 -14.26 -15.12 18.56
N ILE A 230 -14.02 -16.28 17.93
CA ILE A 230 -14.79 -16.77 16.77
C ILE A 230 -16.28 -16.97 17.08
N GLU A 231 -16.60 -17.23 18.35
CA GLU A 231 -17.94 -17.41 18.89
C GLU A 231 -18.74 -16.11 18.94
N ASN A 232 -18.07 -14.95 18.96
CA ASN A 232 -18.72 -13.65 18.93
C ASN A 232 -19.11 -13.22 17.50
N ILE A 233 -18.61 -13.93 16.49
CA ILE A 233 -18.90 -13.63 15.07
C ILE A 233 -20.10 -14.45 14.62
N THR A 234 -21.30 -13.91 14.87
CA THR A 234 -22.56 -14.60 14.61
C THR A 234 -23.17 -14.27 13.25
N ASP A 235 -22.93 -13.07 12.73
CA ASP A 235 -23.44 -12.65 11.42
C ASP A 235 -22.74 -13.40 10.27
N VAL A 236 -23.50 -13.90 9.30
CA VAL A 236 -22.95 -14.74 8.22
C VAL A 236 -21.98 -13.97 7.31
N THR A 237 -22.23 -12.67 7.09
CA THR A 237 -21.34 -11.82 6.28
C THR A 237 -20.03 -11.61 7.00
N ALA A 238 -20.08 -11.28 8.30
CA ALA A 238 -18.89 -11.17 9.13
C ALA A 238 -18.11 -12.50 9.19
N ARG A 239 -18.80 -13.64 9.34
CA ARG A 239 -18.16 -14.96 9.32
C ARG A 239 -17.42 -15.23 8.01
N ARG A 240 -17.94 -14.80 6.86
CA ARG A 240 -17.23 -14.89 5.57
C ARG A 240 -15.98 -14.01 5.56
N MET A 241 -16.08 -12.77 6.04
CA MET A 241 -14.93 -11.85 6.10
C MET A 241 -13.80 -12.36 7.01
N PHE A 242 -14.13 -13.18 8.02
CA PHE A 242 -13.16 -13.84 8.90
C PHE A 242 -12.75 -15.25 8.44
N GLY A 243 -13.18 -15.70 7.26
CA GLY A 243 -12.88 -17.05 6.74
C GLY A 243 -13.52 -18.18 7.56
N LEU A 244 -14.55 -17.89 8.35
CA LEU A 244 -15.29 -18.85 9.20
C LEU A 244 -16.51 -19.46 8.48
N SER A 245 -16.81 -19.01 7.26
CA SER A 245 -17.85 -19.57 6.41
C SER A 245 -17.48 -19.41 4.94
N PRO A 246 -17.89 -20.33 4.05
CA PRO A 246 -17.62 -20.21 2.62
C PRO A 246 -18.17 -18.92 2.02
N PHE A 247 -17.42 -18.35 1.10
CA PHE A 247 -17.88 -17.27 0.23
C PHE A 247 -18.99 -17.80 -0.68
N GLU A 248 -20.07 -17.03 -0.80
CA GLU A 248 -21.14 -17.33 -1.75
C GLU A 248 -20.74 -16.86 -3.14
N LYS A 249 -21.03 -17.70 -4.13
CA LYS A 249 -20.91 -17.35 -5.54
C LYS A 249 -22.15 -16.57 -5.99
N PRO A 250 -22.01 -15.31 -6.45
CA PRO A 250 -23.11 -14.56 -7.03
C PRO A 250 -23.71 -15.28 -8.24
N ALA A 251 -25.02 -15.12 -8.47
CA ALA A 251 -25.71 -15.76 -9.60
C ALA A 251 -25.23 -15.25 -10.96
N ASP A 252 -24.74 -14.01 -10.99
CA ASP A 252 -24.20 -13.30 -12.16
C ASP A 252 -22.67 -13.27 -12.18
N ALA A 253 -22.01 -14.06 -11.34
CA ALA A 253 -20.55 -14.12 -11.28
C ALA A 253 -19.96 -14.52 -12.63
N SER A 254 -18.95 -13.76 -13.08
CA SER A 254 -18.14 -14.12 -14.24
C SER A 254 -17.41 -15.46 -14.03
N PRO A 255 -16.90 -16.10 -15.09
CA PRO A 255 -16.08 -17.30 -14.95
C PRO A 255 -14.84 -17.08 -14.07
N GLY A 256 -14.22 -15.90 -14.14
CA GLY A 256 -13.07 -15.52 -13.33
C GLY A 256 -13.42 -15.40 -11.84
N GLU A 257 -14.50 -14.69 -11.51
CA GLU A 257 -14.97 -14.56 -10.13
C GLU A 257 -15.41 -15.91 -9.55
N SER A 258 -16.09 -16.73 -10.35
CA SER A 258 -16.50 -18.09 -9.95
C SER A 258 -15.29 -18.94 -9.57
N ASN A 259 -14.28 -18.99 -10.45
CA ASN A 259 -13.05 -19.75 -10.21
C ASN A 259 -12.29 -19.24 -8.98
N LEU A 260 -12.24 -17.92 -8.79
CA LEU A 260 -11.60 -17.31 -7.63
C LEU A 260 -12.32 -17.69 -6.33
N ILE A 261 -13.65 -17.62 -6.29
CA ILE A 261 -14.45 -17.97 -5.11
C ILE A 261 -14.29 -19.46 -4.78
N GLU A 262 -14.35 -20.34 -5.78
CA GLU A 262 -14.14 -21.78 -5.62
C GLU A 262 -12.72 -22.07 -5.10
N THR A 263 -11.71 -21.40 -5.65
CA THR A 263 -10.31 -21.52 -5.20
C THR A 263 -10.13 -21.02 -3.77
N ALA A 264 -10.69 -19.86 -3.42
CA ALA A 264 -10.62 -19.31 -2.06
C ALA A 264 -11.31 -20.22 -1.04
N ASN A 265 -12.47 -20.79 -1.37
CA ASN A 265 -13.16 -21.72 -0.49
C ASN A 265 -12.34 -23.01 -0.28
N ARG A 266 -11.70 -23.54 -1.33
CA ARG A 266 -10.77 -24.68 -1.21
C ARG A 266 -9.58 -24.36 -0.30
N ILE A 267 -8.97 -23.18 -0.46
CA ILE A 267 -7.88 -22.71 0.41
C ILE A 267 -8.35 -22.65 1.88
N LEU A 268 -9.54 -22.10 2.14
CA LEU A 268 -10.01 -21.87 3.50
C LEU A 268 -10.51 -23.13 4.21
N PHE A 269 -11.02 -24.13 3.50
CA PHE A 269 -11.78 -25.23 4.10
C PHE A 269 -11.33 -26.63 3.68
N GLU A 270 -10.44 -26.77 2.70
CA GLU A 270 -9.97 -28.08 2.20
C GLU A 270 -8.44 -28.24 2.25
N SER A 271 -7.68 -27.18 2.56
CA SER A 271 -6.22 -27.19 2.65
C SER A 271 -5.66 -27.14 4.07
#